data_AF-A0A0Q0A4S4-F1
#
_entry.id   AF-A0A0Q0A4S4-F1
#
_cell.length_a   1.000
_cell.length_b   1.000
_cell.length_c   1.000
_cell.angle_alpha   90.00
_cell.angle_beta   90.00
_cell.angle_gamma   90.00
#
_symmetry.space_group_name_H-M   'P 1'
#
loop_
_entity.id
_entity.type
_entity.pdbx_description
1 polymer ?
#
loop_
_entity_poly.entity_id
_entity_poly.type
_entity_poly.pdbx_seq_one_letter_code
_entity_poly.pdbx_strand_id
1 'polypeptide(L)' 'MDASSSLLSGYFMQPTRRSYSKPFKAQVIQECAQPGASIASIALRHSLNANLVHKLI' A
#
# COMPACT_ATOMS: atom_id res chain seq x y z
N MET A 1 2.93 45.43 -6.14
CA MET A 1 3.29 44.20 -6.87
C MET A 1 4.27 43.43 -5.98
N ASP A 2 3.76 42.52 -5.15
CA ASP A 2 4.51 41.34 -4.74
C ASP A 2 3.46 40.36 -4.20
N ALA A 3 2.85 39.65 -5.13
CA ALA A 3 3.23 38.30 -5.48
C ALA A 3 2.59 37.34 -4.47
N SER A 4 1.52 36.71 -4.94
CA SER A 4 0.73 35.65 -4.35
C SER A 4 1.54 34.36 -4.06
N SER A 5 2.81 34.49 -3.69
CA SER A 5 3.82 33.45 -3.66
C SER A 5 3.80 32.62 -2.36
N SER A 6 3.10 33.09 -1.32
CA SER A 6 3.04 32.38 -0.03
C SER A 6 2.02 31.23 0.01
N LEU A 7 1.16 31.07 -1.00
CA LEU A 7 0.18 29.97 -1.04
C LEU A 7 0.73 28.66 -1.65
N LEU A 8 1.94 28.67 -2.21
CA LEU A 8 2.59 27.49 -2.80
C LEU A 8 3.59 26.82 -1.85
N SER A 9 3.76 27.33 -0.62
CA SER A 9 4.43 26.61 0.47
C SER A 9 3.49 25.62 1.17
N GLY A 10 2.46 25.16 0.45
CA GLY A 10 1.74 23.95 0.79
C GLY A 10 2.69 22.77 0.63
N TYR A 11 3.41 22.47 1.71
CA TYR A 11 4.18 21.26 1.93
C TYR A 11 3.65 20.11 1.08
N PHE A 12 4.46 19.68 0.12
CA PHE A 12 4.37 18.37 -0.52
C PHE A 12 4.47 17.31 0.59
N MET A 13 3.39 17.10 1.34
CA MET A 13 3.24 15.98 2.27
C MET A 13 2.95 14.75 1.44
N GLN A 14 3.98 14.32 0.71
CA GLN A 14 4.03 13.08 -0.04
C GLN A 14 3.28 12.03 0.79
N PRO A 15 2.15 11.49 0.29
CA PRO A 15 1.35 10.57 1.07
C PRO A 15 2.25 9.48 1.64
N THR A 16 2.37 9.43 2.96
CA THR A 16 3.29 8.51 3.61
C THR A 16 2.82 7.10 3.30
N ARG A 17 3.51 6.44 2.36
CA ARG A 17 3.14 5.08 1.98
C ARG A 17 3.45 4.19 3.17
N ARG A 18 2.45 3.41 3.61
CA ARG A 18 2.69 2.33 4.58
C ARG A 18 3.74 1.39 4.01
N SER A 19 4.86 1.29 4.70
CA SER A 19 5.87 0.29 4.43
C SER A 19 5.56 -0.95 5.25
N TYR A 20 5.47 -2.10 4.58
CA TYR A 20 5.31 -3.39 5.23
C TYR A 20 6.66 -4.09 5.34
N SER A 21 6.88 -4.76 6.46
CA SER A 21 8.11 -5.51 6.70
C SER A 21 8.24 -6.66 5.68
N LYS A 22 9.49 -7.04 5.35
CA LYS A 22 9.79 -8.20 4.48
C LYS A 22 9.08 -9.50 4.93
N PRO A 23 9.09 -9.89 6.23
CA PRO A 23 8.41 -11.11 6.64
C PRO A 23 6.89 -11.04 6.44
N PHE A 24 6.27 -9.88 6.66
CA PHE A 24 4.83 -9.72 6.45
C PHE A 24 4.45 -9.91 4.97
N LYS A 25 5.23 -9.34 4.05
CA LYS A 25 5.02 -9.55 2.61
C LYS A 25 5.16 -11.03 2.22
N ALA A 26 6.19 -11.71 2.75
CA ALA A 26 6.40 -13.13 2.48
C ALA A 26 5.22 -14.00 2.97
N GLN A 27 4.68 -13.69 4.15
CA GLN A 27 3.50 -14.39 4.68
C GLN A 27 2.29 -14.22 3.75
N VAL A 28 1.99 -12.99 3.32
CA VAL A 28 0.87 -12.71 2.41
C VAL A 28 1.03 -13.43 1.06
N ILE A 29 2.25 -13.46 0.51
CA ILE A 29 2.56 -14.17 -0.74
C ILE A 29 2.37 -15.68 -0.58
N GLN A 30 2.84 -16.25 0.55
CA GLN A 30 2.71 -17.68 0.83
C GLN A 30 1.24 -18.09 0.99
N GLU A 31 0.41 -17.26 1.64
CA GLU A 31 -1.03 -17.48 1.70
C GLU A 31 -1.67 -17.41 0.30
N CYS A 32 -1.23 -16.48 -0.56
CA CYS A 32 -1.73 -16.36 -1.94
C CYS A 32 -1.32 -17.53 -2.84
N ALA A 33 -0.20 -18.19 -2.54
CA ALA A 33 0.29 -19.35 -3.27
C ALA A 33 -0.48 -20.65 -2.95
N GLN A 34 -1.38 -20.64 -1.97
CA GLN A 34 -2.19 -21.81 -1.64
C GLN A 34 -3.24 -22.09 -2.73
N PRO A 35 -3.44 -23.36 -3.12
CA PRO A 35 -4.44 -23.72 -4.12
C PRO A 35 -5.84 -23.35 -3.64
N GLY A 36 -6.57 -22.55 -4.43
CA GLY A 36 -7.90 -22.04 -4.09
C GLY A 36 -7.92 -20.76 -3.25
N ALA A 37 -6.75 -20.19 -2.91
CA ALA A 37 -6.69 -18.89 -2.27
C ALA A 37 -7.05 -17.77 -3.24
N SER A 38 -7.93 -16.86 -2.81
CA SER A 38 -8.24 -15.63 -3.55
C SER A 38 -7.51 -14.46 -2.93
N ILE A 39 -6.83 -13.68 -3.78
CA ILE A 39 -6.09 -12.46 -3.40
C ILE A 39 -7.01 -11.50 -2.63
N ALA A 40 -8.28 -11.36 -3.05
CA ALA A 40 -9.25 -10.52 -2.37
C ALA A 40 -9.56 -11.02 -0.96
N SER A 41 -9.75 -12.33 -0.78
CA SER A 41 -10.02 -12.95 0.52
C SER A 41 -8.85 -12.79 1.50
N ILE A 42 -7.61 -12.92 1.00
CA ILE A 42 -6.40 -12.72 1.80
C ILE A 42 -6.22 -11.25 2.15
N ALA A 43 -6.43 -10.35 1.18
CA ALA A 43 -6.37 -8.92 1.42
C ALA A 43 -7.38 -8.50 2.51
N LEU A 44 -8.62 -8.99 2.45
CA LEU A 44 -9.63 -8.75 3.49
C LEU A 44 -9.20 -9.27 4.87
N ARG A 45 -8.65 -10.49 4.95
CA ARG A 45 -8.14 -11.08 6.19
C ARG A 45 -7.06 -10.23 6.86
N HIS A 46 -6.16 -9.65 6.08
CA HIS A 46 -5.07 -8.81 6.57
C HIS A 46 -5.39 -7.31 6.60
N SER A 47 -6.65 -6.91 6.31
CA SER A 47 -7.05 -5.51 6.10
C SER A 47 -6.12 -4.75 5.16
N LEU A 48 -5.67 -5.42 4.10
CA LEU A 48 -4.86 -4.88 3.03
C LEU A 48 -5.73 -4.51 1.83
N ASN A 49 -5.24 -3.56 1.05
CA ASN A 49 -5.82 -3.29 -0.25
C ASN A 49 -5.45 -4.44 -1.21
N ALA A 50 -6.42 -5.04 -1.89
CA ALA A 50 -6.17 -6.12 -2.85
C ALA A 50 -5.20 -5.70 -3.98
N ASN A 51 -5.22 -4.42 -4.37
CA ASN A 51 -4.26 -3.87 -5.34
C ASN A 51 -2.83 -3.86 -4.80
N LEU A 52 -2.65 -3.70 -3.49
CA LEU A 52 -1.34 -3.80 -2.86
C LEU A 52 -0.85 -5.25 -2.90
N VAL A 53 -1.71 -6.22 -2.58
CA VAL A 53 -1.36 -7.65 -2.66
C VAL A 53 -1.03 -8.06 -4.09
N HIS A 54 -1.82 -7.61 -5.07
CA HIS A 54 -1.55 -7.87 -6.49
C HIS A 54 -0.22 -7.28 -6.97
N LYS A 55 0.25 -6.18 -6.39
CA LYS A 55 1.58 -5.61 -6.69
C LYS A 55 2.74 -6.34 -5.99
N LEU A 56 2.45 -7.23 -5.04
CA LEU A 56 3.46 -7.92 -4.23
C LEU A 56 3.76 -9.34 -4.72
N ILE A 57 2.87 -9.93 -5.52
CA ILE A 57 3.03 -11.22 -6.20
C ILE A 57 3.71 -10.96 -7.54
#